data_AF-K2ADM1-F1
#
_entry.id   AF-K2ADM1-F1
#
_cell.length_a   1.000
_cell.length_b   1.000
_cell.length_c   1.000
_cell.angle_alpha   90.00
_cell.angle_beta   90.00
_cell.angle_gamma   90.00
#
_symmetry.space_group_name_H-M   'P 1'
#
loop_
_entity.id
_entity.type
_entity.pdbx_description
1 polymer ?
#
loop_
_entity_poly.entity_id
_entity_poly.type
_entity_poly.pdbx_seq_one_letter_code
_entity_poly.pdbx_strand_id
1 'polypeptide(L)'
;MKGWLRSDGRKGIRNVVAVAYLVECAHHVAREIAGVDRDGAHVIGFPGCFPNPYAQKMMERLCTHPNVGAVLIVSLGCESFNRFQLDQVVAATGRPVKTLVIQNTGGTRSSIAAGRDWVRAQVAELATA
;
A
#
# COMPACT_ATOMS: atom_id res chain seq x y z
N MET A 1 1.66 -26.12 -6.33
CA MET A 1 0.99 -24.92 -5.77
C MET A 1 2.05 -24.14 -4.98
N LYS A 2 2.28 -22.86 -5.29
CA LYS A 2 3.25 -22.00 -4.57
C LYS A 2 2.50 -21.26 -3.45
N GLY A 3 3.13 -21.15 -2.27
CA GLY A 3 2.59 -20.41 -1.13
C GLY A 3 3.69 -19.57 -0.48
N TRP A 4 3.30 -18.45 0.13
CA TRP A 4 4.24 -17.48 0.69
C TRP A 4 4.13 -17.45 2.21
N LEU A 5 5.15 -17.97 2.90
CA LEU A 5 5.23 -17.94 4.36
C LEU A 5 5.57 -16.54 4.84
N ARG A 6 4.82 -16.02 5.82
CA ARG A 6 5.08 -14.74 6.48
C ARG A 6 5.83 -14.94 7.79
N SER A 7 6.44 -13.88 8.29
CA SER A 7 7.17 -13.83 9.57
C SER A 7 6.30 -14.25 10.77
N ASP A 8 4.99 -14.06 10.68
CA ASP A 8 4.01 -14.45 11.69
C ASP A 8 3.48 -15.90 11.54
N GLY A 9 4.07 -16.69 10.63
CA GLY A 9 3.71 -18.09 10.38
C GLY A 9 2.48 -18.29 9.48
N ARG A 10 1.71 -17.24 9.17
CA ARG A 10 0.57 -17.34 8.23
C ARG A 10 1.09 -17.50 6.79
N LYS A 11 0.29 -18.15 5.94
CA LYS A 11 0.63 -18.43 4.54
C LYS A 11 -0.32 -17.71 3.59
N GLY A 12 0.23 -16.99 2.63
CA GLY A 12 -0.51 -16.43 1.50
C GLY A 12 -0.59 -17.42 0.34
N ILE A 13 -1.69 -17.35 -0.41
CA ILE A 13 -1.87 -18.03 -1.72
C ILE A 13 -1.66 -17.05 -2.89
N ARG A 14 -1.35 -15.79 -2.59
CA ARG A 14 -0.92 -14.74 -3.52
C ARG A 14 0.18 -13.92 -2.86
N ASN A 15 0.89 -13.10 -3.65
CA ASN A 15 1.93 -12.21 -3.17
C ASN A 15 1.88 -10.86 -3.89
N VAL A 16 0.88 -10.05 -3.55
CA VAL A 16 0.59 -8.79 -4.25
C VAL A 16 1.14 -7.57 -3.52
N VAL A 17 1.30 -6.48 -4.25
CA VAL A 17 1.52 -5.15 -3.69
C VAL A 17 0.16 -4.52 -3.38
N ALA A 18 -0.05 -4.10 -2.13
CA ALA A 18 -1.23 -3.30 -1.76
C ALA A 18 -0.93 -1.81 -1.96
N VAL A 19 -1.68 -1.15 -2.85
CA VAL A 19 -1.64 0.30 -3.04
C VAL A 19 -2.76 0.92 -2.21
N ALA A 20 -2.41 1.39 -1.01
CA ALA A 20 -3.31 1.79 0.05
C ALA A 20 -3.52 3.30 0.11
N TYR A 21 -4.63 3.82 -0.42
CA TYR A 21 -4.97 5.24 -0.28
C TYR A 21 -5.63 5.54 1.07
N LEU A 22 -5.30 6.69 1.66
CA LEU A 22 -5.76 7.07 3.02
C LEU A 22 -6.83 8.16 3.05
N VAL A 23 -7.21 8.68 1.89
CA VAL A 23 -8.25 9.69 1.70
C VAL A 23 -8.76 9.62 0.27
N GLU A 24 -10.03 9.98 0.02
CA GLU A 24 -10.64 9.90 -1.30
C GLU A 24 -9.87 10.70 -2.36
N CYS A 25 -9.32 11.87 -2.00
CA CYS A 25 -8.51 12.68 -2.91
C CYS A 25 -7.26 11.96 -3.46
N ALA A 26 -6.77 10.93 -2.77
CA ALA A 26 -5.64 10.12 -3.20
C ALA A 26 -6.06 8.88 -4.03
N HIS A 27 -7.37 8.58 -4.12
CA HIS A 27 -7.89 7.38 -4.77
C HIS A 27 -7.50 7.29 -6.25
N HIS A 28 -7.64 8.39 -6.99
CA HIS A 28 -7.26 8.44 -8.41
C HIS A 28 -5.77 8.12 -8.61
N VAL A 29 -4.90 8.75 -7.80
CA VAL A 29 -3.45 8.52 -7.85
C VAL A 29 -3.12 7.06 -7.57
N ALA A 30 -3.72 6.46 -6.54
CA ALA A 30 -3.52 5.06 -6.19
C ALA A 30 -3.95 4.11 -7.32
N ARG A 31 -5.10 4.38 -7.98
CA ARG A 31 -5.57 3.61 -9.13
C ARG A 31 -4.63 3.69 -10.32
N GLU A 32 -4.14 4.88 -10.64
CA GLU A 32 -3.19 5.06 -11.74
C GLU A 32 -1.85 4.38 -11.47
N ILE A 33 -1.42 4.35 -10.21
CA ILE A 33 -0.21 3.64 -9.80
C ILE A 33 -0.38 2.13 -9.98
N ALA A 34 -1.45 1.53 -9.43
CA ALA A 34 -1.70 0.09 -9.54
C ALA A 34 -1.91 -0.37 -10.99
N GLY A 35 -2.32 0.53 -11.89
CA GLY A 35 -2.56 0.22 -13.30
C GLY A 35 -1.34 -0.30 -14.08
N VAL A 36 -0.11 -0.20 -13.54
CA VAL A 36 1.08 -0.78 -14.18
C VAL A 36 1.15 -2.29 -14.13
N ASP A 37 0.47 -2.91 -13.16
CA ASP A 37 0.33 -4.35 -13.04
C ASP A 37 -0.95 -4.69 -12.27
N ARG A 38 -2.01 -5.04 -13.00
CA ARG A 38 -3.34 -5.29 -12.40
C ARG A 38 -3.45 -6.62 -11.67
N ASP A 39 -2.54 -7.56 -11.94
CA ASP A 39 -2.53 -8.88 -11.31
C ASP A 39 -1.63 -8.89 -10.07
N GLY A 40 -0.54 -8.11 -10.11
CA GLY A 40 0.45 -7.98 -9.05
C GLY A 40 0.19 -6.84 -8.07
N ALA A 41 -0.62 -5.84 -8.41
CA ALA A 41 -0.88 -4.67 -7.57
C ALA A 41 -2.38 -4.39 -7.41
N HIS A 42 -2.85 -4.32 -6.15
CA HIS A 42 -4.26 -4.11 -5.83
C HIS A 42 -4.48 -2.82 -5.05
N VAL A 43 -5.47 -2.04 -5.47
CA VAL A 43 -5.87 -0.81 -4.78
C VAL A 43 -6.80 -1.15 -3.64
N ILE A 44 -6.49 -0.63 -2.45
CA ILE A 44 -7.36 -0.64 -1.28
C ILE A 44 -7.33 0.75 -0.64
N GLY A 45 -8.27 1.05 0.24
CA GLY A 45 -8.19 2.29 0.98
C GLY A 45 -9.45 2.65 1.73
N PHE A 46 -9.39 3.84 2.31
CA PHE A 46 -10.48 4.43 3.08
C PHE A 46 -10.70 5.87 2.59
N PRO A 47 -11.96 6.29 2.31
CA PRO A 47 -12.22 7.59 1.68
C PRO A 47 -12.24 8.76 2.67
N GLY A 48 -12.42 8.50 3.97
CA GLY A 48 -12.61 9.57 4.96
C GLY A 48 -11.33 10.37 5.26
N CYS A 49 -11.52 11.66 5.54
CA CYS A 49 -10.42 12.62 5.81
C CYS A 49 -10.24 12.95 7.31
N PHE A 50 -10.97 12.27 8.20
CA PHE A 50 -11.01 12.51 9.65
C PHE A 50 -10.45 11.32 10.44
N PRO A 51 -10.06 11.50 11.71
CA PRO A 51 -9.59 10.39 12.54
C PRO A 51 -10.67 9.31 12.67
N ASN A 52 -10.34 8.08 12.28
CA ASN A 52 -11.27 6.96 12.33
C ASN A 52 -10.56 5.68 12.83
N PRO A 53 -10.72 5.31 14.11
CA PRO A 53 -10.07 4.12 14.67
C PRO A 53 -10.48 2.81 13.99
N TYR A 54 -11.70 2.72 13.47
CA TYR A 54 -12.15 1.55 12.72
C TYR A 54 -11.40 1.44 11.39
N ALA A 55 -11.27 2.55 10.66
CA ALA A 55 -10.50 2.59 9.41
C ALA A 55 -9.03 2.24 9.66
N GLN A 56 -8.42 2.78 10.72
CA GLN A 56 -7.06 2.44 11.12
C GLN A 56 -6.90 0.94 11.33
N LYS A 57 -7.76 0.33 12.17
CA LYS A 57 -7.75 -1.11 12.45
C LYS A 57 -7.93 -1.94 11.18
N MET A 58 -8.83 -1.55 10.29
CA MET A 58 -9.08 -2.27 9.04
C MET A 58 -7.89 -2.19 8.09
N MET A 59 -7.31 -1.01 7.89
CA MET A 59 -6.15 -0.84 7.02
C MET A 59 -4.94 -1.60 7.53
N GLU A 60 -4.68 -1.59 8.85
CA GLU A 60 -3.61 -2.41 9.44
C GLU A 60 -3.79 -3.90 9.14
N ARG A 61 -5.02 -4.43 9.25
CA ARG A 61 -5.32 -5.84 8.98
C ARG A 61 -5.21 -6.20 7.49
N LEU A 62 -5.64 -5.30 6.61
CA LEU A 62 -5.55 -5.51 5.16
C LEU A 62 -4.10 -5.44 4.68
N CYS A 63 -3.36 -4.41 5.09
CA CYS A 63 -1.95 -4.24 4.72
C CYS A 63 -1.03 -5.33 5.29
N THR A 64 -1.42 -5.99 6.39
CA THR A 64 -0.68 -7.12 6.97
C THR A 64 -1.28 -8.49 6.63
N HIS A 65 -2.20 -8.56 5.66
CA HIS A 65 -2.81 -9.82 5.23
C HIS A 65 -1.77 -10.77 4.61
N PRO A 66 -1.89 -12.11 4.73
CA PRO A 66 -0.88 -13.05 4.21
C PRO A 66 -0.68 -12.99 2.69
N ASN A 67 -1.69 -12.54 1.94
CA ASN A 67 -1.58 -12.33 0.48
C ASN A 67 -0.85 -11.05 0.07
N VAL A 68 -0.56 -10.15 1.02
CA VAL A 68 0.14 -8.89 0.76
C VAL A 68 1.63 -9.06 1.04
N GLY A 69 2.43 -8.84 0.00
CA GLY A 69 3.89 -8.93 0.04
C GLY A 69 4.58 -7.60 0.31
N ALA A 70 4.04 -6.51 -0.23
CA ALA A 70 4.55 -5.16 -0.04
C ALA A 70 3.39 -4.15 -0.02
N VAL A 71 3.62 -2.95 0.52
CA VAL A 71 2.58 -1.93 0.67
C VAL A 71 3.09 -0.56 0.22
N LEU A 72 2.38 0.06 -0.73
CA LEU A 72 2.54 1.49 -1.03
C LEU A 72 1.40 2.25 -0.35
N ILE A 73 1.72 3.04 0.67
CA ILE A 73 0.78 3.95 1.32
C ILE A 73 0.71 5.24 0.48
N VAL A 74 -0.47 5.64 0.05
CA VAL A 74 -0.72 6.85 -0.75
C VAL A 74 -1.52 7.84 0.08
N SER A 75 -0.85 8.92 0.48
CA SER A 75 -1.37 10.01 1.30
C SER A 75 -1.50 11.27 0.44
N LEU A 76 -2.53 12.08 0.67
CA LEU A 76 -2.57 13.41 0.04
C LEU A 76 -1.59 14.34 0.76
N GLY A 77 -1.68 14.37 2.09
CA GLY A 77 -0.83 15.16 2.99
C GLY A 77 -1.62 15.95 4.04
N CYS A 78 -2.90 16.19 3.82
CA CYS A 78 -3.77 16.98 4.69
C CYS A 78 -4.80 16.15 5.47
N GLU A 79 -4.91 14.85 5.23
CA GLU A 79 -5.83 13.98 5.96
C GLU A 79 -5.37 13.70 7.39
N SER A 80 -6.33 13.46 8.29
CA SER A 80 -6.05 13.09 9.68
C SER A 80 -5.84 11.58 9.91
N PHE A 81 -5.69 10.79 8.84
CA PHE A 81 -5.37 9.37 8.95
C PHE A 81 -3.94 9.21 9.49
N ASN A 82 -3.74 8.31 10.45
CA ASN A 82 -2.42 8.09 11.05
C ASN A 82 -1.54 7.21 10.14
N ARG A 83 -1.04 7.80 9.04
CA ARG A 83 -0.15 7.13 8.08
C ARG A 83 1.13 6.59 8.72
N PHE A 84 1.65 7.27 9.74
CA PHE A 84 2.88 6.87 10.44
C PHE A 84 2.68 5.57 11.20
N GLN A 85 1.56 5.44 11.92
CA GLN A 85 1.23 4.19 12.60
C GLN A 85 1.01 3.05 11.61
N LEU A 86 0.32 3.29 10.49
CA LEU A 86 0.13 2.25 9.47
C LEU A 86 1.46 1.79 8.87
N ASP A 87 2.36 2.72 8.53
CA ASP A 87 3.70 2.44 8.02
C ASP A 87 4.51 1.57 9.00
N GLN A 88 4.54 1.96 10.28
CA GLN A 88 5.22 1.21 11.35
C GLN A 88 4.65 -0.20 11.52
N VAL A 89 3.31 -0.35 11.52
CA VAL A 89 2.67 -1.66 11.66
C VAL A 89 3.04 -2.58 10.50
N VAL A 90 3.10 -2.07 9.27
CA VAL A 90 3.52 -2.87 8.11
C VAL A 90 5.01 -3.21 8.19
N ALA A 91 5.86 -2.22 8.47
CA ALA A 91 7.30 -2.39 8.58
C ALA A 91 7.67 -3.45 9.64
N ALA A 92 6.98 -3.47 10.78
CA ALA A 92 7.19 -4.44 11.85
C ALA A 92 6.96 -5.90 11.42
N THR A 93 6.27 -6.13 10.30
CA THR A 93 6.07 -7.47 9.75
C THR A 93 7.20 -7.93 8.82
N GLY A 94 8.19 -7.07 8.56
CA GLY A 94 9.29 -7.34 7.63
C GLY A 94 8.91 -7.22 6.15
N ARG A 95 7.73 -6.65 5.84
CA ARG A 95 7.29 -6.37 4.47
C ARG A 95 7.88 -5.04 4.00
N PRO A 96 8.30 -4.92 2.73
CA PRO A 96 8.61 -3.62 2.15
C PRO A 96 7.39 -2.71 2.22
N VAL A 97 7.59 -1.50 2.75
CA VAL A 97 6.58 -0.46 2.81
C VAL A 97 7.18 0.88 2.39
N LYS A 98 6.41 1.66 1.65
CA LYS A 98 6.75 3.03 1.29
C LYS A 98 5.54 3.92 1.49
N THR A 99 5.74 5.07 2.11
CA THR A 99 4.74 6.13 2.17
C THR A 99 5.02 7.20 1.12
N LEU A 100 4.06 7.42 0.22
CA LEU A 100 4.06 8.45 -0.80
C LEU A 100 3.06 9.55 -0.41
N VAL A 101 3.55 10.76 -0.19
CA VAL A 101 2.71 11.93 0.12
C VAL A 101 2.63 12.81 -1.13
N ILE A 102 1.43 12.95 -1.70
CA ILE A 102 1.22 13.60 -2.99
C ILE A 102 1.70 15.05 -2.99
N GLN A 103 1.35 15.82 -1.97
CA GLN A 103 1.78 17.21 -1.84
C GLN A 103 3.31 17.34 -1.75
N ASN A 104 3.99 16.43 -1.05
CA ASN A 104 5.45 16.46 -0.93
C ASN A 104 6.17 16.01 -2.20
N THR A 105 5.51 15.25 -3.07
CA THR A 105 6.11 14.76 -4.31
C THR A 105 5.92 15.76 -5.47
N GLY A 106 5.27 16.90 -5.25
CA GLY A 106 4.98 17.88 -6.31
C GLY A 106 3.66 17.63 -7.06
N GLY A 107 2.74 16.85 -6.49
CA GLY A 107 1.39 16.66 -6.99
C GLY A 107 1.17 15.39 -7.82
N THR A 108 0.01 15.31 -8.47
CA THR A 108 -0.52 14.07 -9.08
C THR A 108 0.42 13.39 -10.07
N ARG A 109 0.97 14.13 -11.05
CA ARG A 109 1.79 13.52 -12.12
C ARG A 109 3.08 12.89 -11.60
N SER A 110 3.82 13.62 -10.77
CA SER A 110 5.09 13.15 -10.19
C SER A 110 4.85 12.02 -9.18
N SER A 111 3.78 12.08 -8.39
CA SER A 111 3.38 10.98 -7.50
C SER A 111 3.03 9.71 -8.27
N ILE A 112 2.28 9.81 -9.38
CA ILE A 112 1.97 8.64 -10.20
C ILE A 112 3.27 8.03 -10.74
N ALA A 113 4.18 8.82 -11.30
CA ALA A 113 5.46 8.32 -11.81
C ALA A 113 6.27 7.60 -10.71
N ALA A 114 6.51 8.27 -9.57
CA ALA A 114 7.28 7.71 -8.47
C ALA A 114 6.63 6.47 -7.83
N GLY A 115 5.30 6.43 -7.78
CA GLY A 115 4.54 5.28 -7.29
C GLY A 115 4.60 4.10 -8.25
N ARG A 116 4.48 4.34 -9.56
CA ARG A 116 4.60 3.32 -10.61
C ARG A 116 5.97 2.65 -10.60
N ASP A 117 7.03 3.43 -10.49
CA ASP A 117 8.40 2.91 -10.45
C ASP A 117 8.61 1.99 -9.24
N TRP A 118 8.13 2.41 -8.07
CA TRP A 118 8.22 1.59 -6.87
C TRP A 118 7.37 0.31 -6.96
N VAL A 119 6.12 0.40 -7.44
CA VAL A 119 5.25 -0.78 -7.59
C VAL A 119 5.84 -1.79 -8.57
N ARG A 120 6.38 -1.35 -9.71
CA ARG A 120 7.05 -2.25 -10.67
C ARG A 120 8.21 -3.00 -10.04
N ALA A 121 9.07 -2.30 -9.31
CA ALA A 121 10.20 -2.91 -8.62
C ALA A 121 9.72 -3.98 -7.62
N GLN A 122 8.72 -3.64 -6.80
CA GLN A 122 8.20 -4.57 -5.80
C GLN A 122 7.48 -5.76 -6.39
N VAL A 123 6.68 -5.59 -7.45
CA VAL A 123 6.06 -6.72 -8.14
C VAL A 123 7.12 -7.68 -8.71
N ALA A 124 8.19 -7.15 -9.30
CA ALA A 124 9.28 -7.97 -9.82
C ALA A 124 10.00 -8.74 -8.70
N GLU A 125 10.31 -8.10 -7.57
CA GLU A 125 10.91 -8.74 -6.40
C GLU A 125 10.01 -9.86 -5.85
N LEU A 126 8.72 -9.59 -5.68
CA LEU A 126 7.74 -10.55 -5.14
C LEU A 126 7.47 -11.77 -6.04
N ALA A 127 7.71 -11.65 -7.35
CA ALA A 127 7.62 -12.77 -8.28
C ALA A 127 8.79 -13.76 -8.11
N THR A 128 9.97 -13.26 -7.73
CA THR A 128 11.18 -14.06 -7.53
C THR A 128 11.25 -14.74 -6.16
N ALA A 129 10.60 -14.16 -5.14
CA ALA A 129 10.44 -14.72 -3.79
C ALA A 129 9.43 -15.89 -3.77
#